data_AF-A0A367QY11-F1
#
_entry.id   AF-A0A367QY11-F1
#
_cell.length_a   1.000
_cell.length_b   1.000
_cell.length_c   1.000
_cell.angle_alpha   90.00
_cell.angle_beta   90.00
_cell.angle_gamma   90.00
#
_symmetry.space_group_name_H-M   'P 1'
#
loop_
_entity.id
_entity.type
_entity.pdbx_description
1 polymer ?
#
loop_
_entity_poly.entity_id
_entity_poly.type
_entity_poly.pdbx_seq_one_letter_code
_entity_poly.pdbx_strand_id
1 'polypeptide(L)'
;MQPILLSSEEVGRRAREIYENSIRQQVEREENIGKMVIIDIETGEYAVDKTGIESSHLLRQKNPYARLFGIRIGYKVAVSFSGEMERDYR
;
A
#
# COMPACT_ATOMS: atom_id res chain seq x y z
N MET A 1 -2.84 -19.55 7.53
CA MET A 1 -1.44 -19.09 7.66
C MET A 1 -1.18 -18.72 9.12
N GLN A 2 0.08 -18.73 9.55
CA GLN A 2 0.50 -18.20 10.84
C GLN A 2 1.09 -16.80 10.63
N PRO A 3 0.98 -15.88 11.61
CA PRO A 3 1.50 -14.52 11.47
C PRO A 3 3.03 -14.51 11.41
N ILE A 4 3.60 -13.82 10.41
CA ILE A 4 5.04 -13.61 10.33
C ILE A 4 5.42 -12.38 11.16
N LEU A 5 6.37 -12.56 12.09
CA LEU A 5 6.93 -11.48 12.89
C LEU A 5 8.05 -10.79 12.10
N LEU A 6 7.72 -9.68 11.43
CA LEU A 6 8.66 -8.81 10.76
C LEU A 6 8.79 -7.47 11.48
N SER A 7 9.99 -6.89 11.49
CA SER A 7 10.20 -5.50 11.90
C SER A 7 9.44 -4.56 10.97
N SER A 8 9.07 -3.37 11.46
CA SER A 8 8.40 -2.37 10.63
C SER A 8 9.23 -1.96 9.40
N GLU A 9 10.56 -1.96 9.54
CA GLU A 9 11.50 -1.67 8.44
C GLU A 9 11.43 -2.73 7.34
N GLU A 10 11.42 -4.01 7.73
CA GLU A 10 11.34 -5.12 6.78
C GLU A 10 9.97 -5.17 6.09
N VAL A 11 8.89 -4.85 6.83
CA VAL A 11 7.56 -4.70 6.25
C VAL A 11 7.56 -3.60 5.18
N GLY A 12 8.10 -2.42 5.50
CA GLY A 12 8.16 -1.29 4.58
C GLY A 12 9.03 -1.58 3.35
N ARG A 13 10.19 -2.23 3.54
CA ARG A 13 11.08 -2.65 2.44
C ARG A 13 10.35 -3.59 1.46
N ARG A 14 9.74 -4.65 1.97
CA ARG A 14 8.97 -5.61 1.14
C ARG A 14 7.81 -4.95 0.43
N ALA A 15 7.02 -4.14 1.14
CA ALA A 15 5.88 -3.44 0.55
C ALA A 15 6.33 -2.55 -0.62
N ARG A 16 7.46 -1.84 -0.45
CA ARG A 16 8.03 -1.00 -1.51
C ARG A 16 8.51 -1.82 -2.70
N GLU A 17 9.19 -2.94 -2.48
CA GLU A 17 9.61 -3.84 -3.57
C GLU A 17 8.43 -4.39 -4.36
N ILE A 18 7.38 -4.85 -3.67
CA ILE A 18 6.14 -5.32 -4.32
C ILE A 18 5.49 -4.17 -5.12
N TYR A 19 5.42 -2.97 -4.51
CA TYR A 19 4.83 -1.82 -5.18
C TYR A 19 5.57 -1.46 -6.47
N GLU A 20 6.89 -1.21 -6.37
CA GLU A 20 7.70 -0.75 -7.50
C GLU A 20 7.77 -1.80 -8.62
N ASN A 21 7.95 -3.08 -8.27
CA ASN A 21 8.18 -4.12 -9.26
C ASN A 21 6.90 -4.70 -9.88
N SER A 22 5.77 -4.65 -9.18
CA SER A 22 4.56 -5.38 -9.61
C SER A 22 3.31 -4.50 -9.70
N ILE A 23 3.13 -3.53 -8.81
CA ILE A 23 1.83 -2.84 -8.66
C ILE A 23 1.83 -1.47 -9.35
N ARG A 24 2.94 -0.73 -9.29
CA ARG A 24 3.04 0.68 -9.70
C ARG A 24 2.49 0.92 -11.11
N GLN A 25 2.95 0.14 -12.09
CA GLN A 25 2.51 0.27 -13.49
C GLN A 25 1.00 0.00 -13.68
N GLN A 26 0.38 -0.75 -12.77
CA GLN A 26 -1.05 -1.06 -12.83
C GLN A 26 -1.90 0.03 -12.19
N VAL A 27 -1.42 0.63 -11.11
CA VAL A 27 -2.23 1.53 -10.26
C VAL A 27 -1.91 3.01 -10.44
N GLU A 28 -0.72 3.38 -10.91
CA GLU A 28 -0.31 4.79 -11.09
C GLU A 28 -0.85 5.37 -12.40
N ARG A 29 -2.19 5.43 -12.46
CA ARG A 29 -2.96 6.07 -13.52
C ARG A 29 -3.60 7.34 -12.99
N GLU A 30 -3.96 8.25 -13.89
CA GLU A 30 -4.52 9.56 -13.55
C GLU A 30 -5.71 9.44 -12.59
N GLU A 31 -6.61 8.47 -12.80
CA GLU A 31 -7.79 8.24 -11.97
C GLU A 31 -7.49 7.74 -10.55
N ASN A 32 -6.27 7.29 -10.28
CA ASN A 32 -5.84 6.69 -9.03
C ASN A 32 -4.83 7.53 -8.25
N ILE A 33 -4.27 8.57 -8.87
CA ILE A 33 -3.38 9.51 -8.19
C ILE A 33 -4.05 10.04 -6.91
N GLY A 34 -3.32 9.94 -5.78
CA GLY A 34 -3.79 10.38 -4.47
C GLY A 34 -4.67 9.37 -3.70
N LYS A 35 -5.13 8.29 -4.34
CA LYS A 35 -5.75 7.15 -3.64
C LYS A 35 -4.70 6.37 -2.85
N MET A 36 -5.18 5.46 -2.00
CA MET A 36 -4.35 4.48 -1.31
C MET A 36 -4.37 3.16 -2.05
N VAL A 37 -3.20 2.56 -2.21
CA VAL A 37 -3.07 1.13 -2.40
C VAL A 37 -2.71 0.49 -1.06
N ILE A 38 -3.45 -0.55 -0.69
CA ILE A 38 -3.14 -1.40 0.46
C ILE A 38 -2.65 -2.73 -0.08
N ILE A 39 -1.51 -3.19 0.44
CA ILE A 39 -0.81 -4.39 0.02
C ILE A 39 -0.76 -5.34 1.22
N ASP A 40 -1.22 -6.58 1.06
CA ASP A 40 -0.84 -7.67 1.96
C ASP A 40 0.57 -8.12 1.60
N ILE A 41 1.56 -7.78 2.44
CA ILE A 41 2.97 -8.01 2.11
C ILE A 41 3.38 -9.48 2.14
N GLU A 42 2.55 -10.36 2.69
CA GLU A 42 2.82 -11.81 2.73
C GLU A 42 2.43 -12.49 1.41
N THR A 43 1.40 -11.97 0.74
CA THR A 43 0.80 -12.60 -0.45
C THR A 43 1.03 -11.79 -1.72
N GLY A 44 1.28 -10.49 -1.60
CA GLY A 44 1.31 -9.55 -2.73
C GLY A 44 -0.07 -9.16 -3.24
N GLU A 45 -1.17 -9.67 -2.65
CA GLU A 45 -2.51 -9.20 -2.96
C GLU A 45 -2.64 -7.72 -2.58
N TYR A 46 -3.34 -6.95 -3.41
CA TYR A 46 -3.55 -5.54 -3.16
C TYR A 46 -4.97 -5.11 -3.52
N ALA A 47 -5.39 -3.99 -2.93
CA ALA A 47 -6.62 -3.31 -3.27
C ALA A 47 -6.41 -1.80 -3.22
N VAL A 48 -7.19 -1.06 -4.01
CA VAL A 48 -7.11 0.40 -4.14
C VAL A 48 -8.44 1.02 -3.76
N ASP A 49 -8.39 1.99 -2.85
CA ASP A 49 -9.54 2.85 -2.54
C ASP A 49 -9.07 4.25 -2.09
N LYS A 50 -10.02 5.15 -1.85
CA LYS A 50 -9.70 6.56 -1.54
C LYS A 50 -8.87 6.73 -0.26
N THR A 51 -9.14 5.96 0.79
CA THR A 51 -8.55 6.14 2.12
C THR A 51 -7.73 4.95 2.59
N GLY A 52 -7.89 3.79 1.94
CA GLY A 52 -7.28 2.51 2.31
C GLY A 52 -8.13 1.70 3.30
N ILE A 53 -9.27 2.21 3.75
CA ILE A 53 -10.07 1.56 4.80
C ILE A 53 -10.82 0.35 4.23
N GLU A 54 -11.51 0.52 3.12
CA GLU A 54 -12.28 -0.56 2.48
C GLU A 54 -11.35 -1.65 1.93
N SER A 55 -10.22 -1.26 1.34
CA SER A 55 -9.17 -2.19 0.91
C SER A 55 -8.62 -3.01 2.07
N SER A 56 -8.40 -2.36 3.23
CA SER A 56 -7.93 -3.06 4.42
C SER A 56 -8.94 -4.08 4.95
N HIS A 57 -10.23 -3.73 4.98
CA HIS A 57 -11.30 -4.66 5.35
C HIS A 57 -11.37 -5.83 4.38
N LEU A 58 -11.36 -5.56 3.07
CA LEU A 58 -11.41 -6.60 2.04
C LEU A 58 -10.26 -7.60 2.17
N LEU A 59 -9.03 -7.11 2.32
CA LEU A 59 -7.86 -7.97 2.45
C LEU A 59 -7.87 -8.76 3.75
N ARG A 60 -8.33 -8.18 4.87
CA ARG A 60 -8.50 -8.90 6.14
C ARG A 60 -9.60 -9.95 6.11
N GLN A 61 -10.67 -9.75 5.33
CA GLN A 61 -11.71 -10.76 5.13
C GLN A 61 -11.15 -11.98 4.38
N LYS A 62 -10.28 -11.77 3.39
CA LYS A 62 -9.59 -12.85 2.67
C LYS A 62 -8.54 -13.56 3.54
N ASN A 63 -7.73 -12.77 4.25
CA ASN A 63 -6.66 -13.26 5.12
C ASN A 63 -6.73 -12.55 6.49
N PRO A 64 -7.28 -13.20 7.53
CA PRO A 64 -7.37 -12.60 8.88
C PRO A 64 -6.02 -12.22 9.48
N TYR A 65 -4.92 -12.82 9.01
CA TYR A 65 -3.56 -12.54 9.44
C TYR A 65 -2.79 -11.60 8.50
N ALA A 66 -3.47 -10.99 7.52
CA ALA A 66 -2.84 -10.14 6.52
C ALA A 66 -1.96 -9.06 7.16
N ARG A 67 -0.73 -8.95 6.66
CA ARG A 67 0.22 -7.92 7.08
C ARG A 67 0.13 -6.77 6.10
N LEU A 68 -0.78 -5.84 6.39
CA LEU A 68 -1.11 -4.76 5.47
C LEU A 68 -0.10 -3.61 5.54
N PHE A 69 0.23 -3.04 4.38
CA PHE A 69 0.99 -1.81 4.25
C PHE A 69 0.33 -0.88 3.22
N GLY A 70 0.25 0.41 3.53
CA GLY A 70 -0.44 1.41 2.71
C GLY A 70 0.51 2.39 2.05
N ILE A 71 0.32 2.64 0.75
CA ILE A 71 1.08 3.61 -0.05
C ILE A 71 0.09 4.56 -0.73
N ARG A 72 0.40 5.86 -0.73
CA ARG A 72 -0.37 6.85 -1.49
C ARG A 72 0.18 6.96 -2.91
N ILE A 73 -0.68 6.71 -3.88
CA ILE A 73 -0.27 6.53 -5.28
C ILE A 73 0.26 7.86 -5.85
N GLY A 74 1.53 7.82 -6.26
CA GLY A 74 2.29 8.93 -6.84
C GLY A 74 2.74 10.01 -5.84
N TYR A 75 2.76 9.74 -4.55
CA TYR A 75 3.29 10.67 -3.54
C TYR A 75 4.40 10.01 -2.72
N LYS A 76 5.37 10.80 -2.27
CA LYS A 76 6.48 10.31 -1.45
C LYS A 76 6.06 9.93 -0.02
N VAL A 77 4.89 10.39 0.42
CA VAL A 77 4.33 10.16 1.77
C VAL A 77 2.88 9.69 1.67
N ALA A 78 2.47 8.85 2.62
CA ALA A 78 1.08 8.37 2.68
C ALA A 78 0.10 9.45 3.15
N VAL A 79 0.52 10.34 4.05
CA VAL A 79 -0.27 11.42 4.63
C VAL A 79 0.65 12.54 5.09
N SER A 80 0.13 13.77 5.10
CA SER A 80 0.78 14.94 5.71
C SER A 80 -0.19 15.60 6.68
N PHE A 81 0.34 16.02 7.83
CA PHE A 81 -0.42 16.76 8.84
C PHE A 81 -0.30 18.28 8.66
N SER A 82 0.66 18.76 7.86
CA SER A 82 0.88 20.19 7.56
C SER A 82 0.29 20.61 6.21
N GLY A 83 -0.30 19.69 5.45
CA GLY A 83 -0.98 19.96 4.18
C GLY A 83 -0.10 19.81 2.94
N GLU A 84 1.23 19.75 3.08
CA GLU A 84 2.14 19.58 1.96
C GLU A 84 2.48 18.11 1.74
N MET A 85 2.36 17.64 0.50
CA MET A 85 2.80 16.32 0.07
C MET A 85 3.56 16.45 -1.24
N GLU A 86 4.77 15.89 -1.29
CA GLU A 86 5.57 15.90 -2.51
C GLU A 86 5.12 14.78 -3.46
N ARG A 87 4.88 15.13 -4.72
CA ARG A 87 4.64 14.17 -5.81
C ARG A 87 5.90 13.35 -6.08
N ASP A 88 5.71 12.06 -6.34
CA ASP A 88 6.72 11.20 -6.92
C ASP A 88 6.51 11.19 -8.44
N TYR A 89 7.46 11.73 -9.20
CA TYR A 89 7.41 11.84 -10.67
C TYR A 89 8.23 10.76 -11.38
N ARG A 90 8.73 9.77 -10.64
CA ARG A 90 9.49 8.66 -11.21
C ARG A 90 8.64 7.77 -12.10
#